data_AF-A0A218V2Q8-F1
#
_entry.id   AF-A0A218V2Q8-F1
#
_cell.length_a   1.000
_cell.length_b   1.000
_cell.length_c   1.000
_cell.angle_alpha   90.00
_cell.angle_beta   90.00
_cell.angle_gamma   90.00
#
_symmetry.space_group_name_H-M   'P 1'
#
loop_
_entity.id
_entity.type
_entity.pdbx_description
1 polymer ?
#
loop_
_entity_poly.entity_id
_entity_poly.type
_entity_poly.pdbx_seq_one_letter_code
_entity_poly.pdbx_strand_id
1 'polypeptide(L)'
;MLPSLKTAFTLLSLIQLVSSRPVALSPQQILKEVILLIQQLNSGVQVPCNDTRVAQVAFTDQEVPDQELLCQADVALTKVTRCREIYEPLVLNLKRLHGRKSCFLSDENEIYLRHFLPALGNFTQGLYRRRGPSAAQ
;
A
#
# COMPACT_ATOMS: atom_id res chain seq x y z
N MET A 1 -38.19 -44.20 24.77
CA MET A 1 -37.86 -43.67 23.43
C MET A 1 -37.85 -42.15 23.53
N LEU A 2 -36.68 -41.50 23.55
CA LEU A 2 -36.58 -40.03 23.56
C LEU A 2 -36.49 -39.54 22.11
N PRO A 3 -37.38 -38.66 21.64
CA PRO A 3 -37.31 -38.12 20.30
C PRO A 3 -36.28 -36.98 20.21
N SER A 4 -35.28 -37.22 19.36
CA SER A 4 -34.66 -36.28 18.42
C SER A 4 -34.09 -34.94 18.93
N LEU A 5 -32.83 -35.00 19.37
CA LEU A 5 -31.92 -33.88 19.66
C LEU A 5 -31.25 -33.32 18.37
N LYS A 6 -31.97 -33.30 17.23
CA LYS A 6 -31.38 -33.00 15.90
C LYS A 6 -31.71 -31.62 15.31
N THR A 7 -32.51 -30.81 15.97
CA THR A 7 -32.90 -29.48 15.47
C THR A 7 -32.11 -28.31 16.05
N ALA A 8 -31.16 -28.54 16.96
CA ALA A 8 -30.36 -27.48 17.56
C ALA A 8 -29.12 -27.07 16.73
N PHE A 9 -28.65 -27.91 15.81
CA PHE A 9 -27.40 -27.66 15.07
C PHE A 9 -27.54 -26.73 13.85
N THR A 10 -28.75 -26.51 13.33
CA THR A 10 -28.95 -25.64 12.17
C THR A 10 -28.99 -24.15 12.52
N LEU A 11 -29.34 -23.77 13.75
CA LEU A 11 -29.34 -22.36 14.17
C LEU A 11 -27.94 -21.79 14.46
N LEU A 12 -26.98 -22.65 14.82
CA LEU A 12 -25.60 -22.22 15.11
C LEU A 12 -24.79 -21.85 13.87
N SER A 13 -25.19 -22.34 12.69
CA SER A 13 -24.50 -22.07 11.43
C SER A 13 -24.80 -20.67 10.85
N LEU A 14 -25.93 -20.06 11.24
CA LEU A 14 -26.32 -18.71 10.78
C LEU A 14 -25.66 -17.57 11.57
N ILE A 15 -25.17 -17.84 12.80
CA ILE A 15 -24.55 -16.81 13.65
C ILE A 15 -23.10 -16.53 13.23
N GLN A 16 -22.39 -17.51 12.63
CA GLN A 16 -21.00 -17.31 12.20
C GLN A 16 -20.86 -16.43 10.95
N LEU A 17 -21.92 -16.21 10.16
CA LEU A 17 -21.84 -15.34 8.98
C LEU A 17 -21.96 -13.84 9.29
N VAL A 18 -22.42 -13.44 10.47
CA VAL A 18 -22.70 -12.01 10.78
C VAL A 18 -21.44 -11.28 11.30
N SER A 19 -20.37 -12.00 11.64
CA SER A 19 -19.18 -11.44 12.28
C SER A 19 -17.88 -11.61 11.47
N SER A 20 -17.96 -11.51 10.14
CA SER A 20 -16.77 -11.29 9.30
C SER A 20 -16.75 -9.86 8.79
N ARG A 21 -16.78 -8.88 9.70
CA ARG A 21 -16.45 -7.50 9.32
C ARG A 21 -14.97 -7.48 8.97
N PRO A 22 -14.58 -7.08 7.74
CA PRO A 22 -13.18 -6.90 7.42
C PRO A 22 -12.59 -5.94 8.44
N VAL A 23 -11.55 -6.36 9.16
CA VAL A 23 -10.80 -5.46 10.03
C VAL A 23 -10.16 -4.43 9.10
N ALA A 24 -10.69 -3.21 9.10
CA ALA A 24 -10.08 -2.12 8.34
C ALA A 24 -8.69 -1.86 8.93
N LEU A 25 -7.66 -2.03 8.11
CA LEU A 25 -6.28 -1.78 8.53
C LEU A 25 -6.09 -0.31 8.86
N SER A 26 -5.39 -0.03 9.96
CA SER A 26 -5.01 1.34 10.30
C SER A 26 -4.01 1.89 9.27
N PRO A 27 -3.96 3.21 9.04
CA PRO A 27 -2.96 3.81 8.15
C PRO A 27 -1.52 3.42 8.52
N GLN A 28 -1.25 3.17 9.80
CA GLN A 28 0.06 2.73 10.27
C GLN A 28 0.37 1.28 9.88
N GLN A 29 -0.61 0.37 9.92
CA GLN A 29 -0.47 -1.00 9.43
C GLN A 29 -0.21 -1.02 7.92
N ILE A 30 -0.97 -0.22 7.15
CA ILE A 30 -0.80 -0.14 5.69
C ILE A 30 0.57 0.45 5.34
N LEU A 31 1.04 1.49 6.05
CA LEU A 31 2.40 2.01 5.88
C LEU A 31 3.47 0.95 6.16
N LYS A 32 3.30 0.14 7.20
CA LYS A 32 4.21 -0.97 7.51
C LYS A 32 4.26 -1.99 6.37
N GLU A 33 3.11 -2.37 5.83
CA GLU A 33 3.04 -3.28 4.67
C GLU A 33 3.72 -2.69 3.44
N VAL A 34 3.50 -1.41 3.13
CA VAL A 34 4.17 -0.70 2.02
C VAL A 34 5.69 -0.75 2.16
N ILE A 35 6.21 -0.46 3.35
CA ILE A 35 7.66 -0.50 3.62
C ILE A 35 8.20 -1.92 3.41
N LEU A 36 7.52 -2.95 3.92
CA LEU A 36 7.94 -4.34 3.75
C LEU A 36 7.93 -4.78 2.28
N LEU A 37 6.89 -4.41 1.52
CA LEU A 37 6.80 -4.70 0.08
C LEU A 37 7.95 -4.03 -0.68
N ILE A 38 8.25 -2.76 -0.41
CA ILE A 38 9.36 -2.06 -1.05
C ILE A 38 10.70 -2.72 -0.70
N GLN A 39 10.91 -3.12 0.56
CA GLN A 39 12.11 -3.85 0.97
C GLN A 39 12.23 -5.18 0.22
N GLN A 40 11.14 -5.93 0.07
CA GLN A 40 11.13 -7.19 -0.68
C GLN A 40 11.44 -6.97 -2.18
N LEU A 41 10.91 -5.92 -2.79
CA LEU A 41 11.19 -5.59 -4.20
C LEU A 41 12.65 -5.18 -4.43
N ASN A 42 13.30 -4.62 -3.40
CA ASN A 42 14.69 -4.17 -3.44
C ASN A 42 15.71 -5.21 -2.93
N SER A 43 15.27 -6.37 -2.42
CA SER A 43 16.18 -7.35 -1.80
C SER A 43 16.87 -8.29 -2.80
N GLY A 44 16.35 -8.38 -4.03
CA GLY A 44 16.95 -9.19 -5.10
C GLY A 44 18.19 -8.54 -5.72
N VAL A 45 18.88 -9.29 -6.59
CA VAL A 45 20.03 -8.77 -7.37
C VAL A 45 19.61 -7.57 -8.22
N GLN A 46 18.36 -7.56 -8.69
CA GLN A 46 17.75 -6.44 -9.41
C GLN A 46 16.28 -6.29 -9.03
N VAL A 47 15.79 -5.06 -9.08
CA VAL A 47 14.36 -4.73 -8.98
C VAL A 47 13.61 -5.34 -10.17
N PRO A 48 12.41 -5.94 -10.00
CA PRO A 48 11.58 -6.38 -11.12
C PRO A 48 11.33 -5.26 -12.13
N CYS A 49 11.57 -5.50 -13.43
CA CYS A 49 11.54 -4.44 -14.45
C CYS A 49 12.42 -3.21 -14.13
N ASN A 50 13.59 -3.42 -13.54
CA ASN A 50 14.58 -2.41 -13.18
C ASN A 50 14.68 -1.19 -14.14
N ASP A 51 14.78 -1.45 -15.44
CA ASP A 51 14.98 -0.42 -16.48
C ASP A 51 13.69 0.26 -16.96
N THR A 52 12.53 -0.11 -16.41
CA THR A 52 11.28 0.63 -16.66
C THR A 52 11.39 2.02 -16.05
N ARG A 53 11.06 3.03 -16.86
CA ARG A 53 10.97 4.42 -16.46
C ARG A 53 9.55 4.74 -15.98
N VAL A 54 9.47 5.53 -14.93
CA VAL A 54 8.21 6.05 -14.37
C VAL A 54 8.39 7.54 -14.12
N ALA A 55 7.28 8.29 -14.14
CA ALA A 55 7.29 9.71 -13.82
C ALA A 55 7.92 9.95 -12.44
N GLN A 56 8.77 10.96 -12.36
CA GLN A 56 9.47 11.32 -11.13
C GLN A 56 8.49 11.96 -10.13
N VAL A 57 8.60 11.56 -8.87
CA VAL A 57 7.84 12.14 -7.77
C VAL A 57 8.81 12.86 -6.82
N ALA A 58 8.50 14.11 -6.49
CA ALA A 58 9.35 14.97 -5.67
C ALA A 58 9.16 14.68 -4.16
N PHE A 59 9.52 13.49 -3.69
CA PHE A 59 9.28 13.04 -2.31
C PHE A 59 9.92 13.90 -1.20
N THR A 60 10.85 14.80 -1.54
CA THR A 60 11.53 15.70 -0.61
C THR A 60 10.92 17.11 -0.59
N ASP A 61 9.99 17.39 -1.50
CA ASP A 61 9.30 18.67 -1.56
C ASP A 61 8.31 18.78 -0.39
N GLN A 62 8.57 19.73 0.50
CA GLN A 62 7.74 19.95 1.69
C GLN A 62 6.50 20.81 1.40
N GLU A 63 6.43 21.42 0.22
CA GLU A 63 5.26 22.20 -0.20
C GLU A 63 4.12 21.28 -0.70
N VAL A 64 4.46 20.07 -1.14
CA VAL A 64 3.49 19.08 -1.62
C VAL A 64 2.98 18.22 -0.45
N PRO A 65 1.65 18.12 -0.23
CA PRO A 65 1.10 17.30 0.84
C PRO A 65 1.46 15.82 0.71
N ASP A 66 1.74 15.15 1.83
CA ASP A 66 2.08 13.71 1.88
C ASP A 66 1.09 12.83 1.09
N GLN A 67 -0.21 13.13 1.17
CA GLN A 67 -1.27 12.40 0.46
C GLN A 67 -1.25 12.63 -1.05
N GLU A 68 -0.80 13.80 -1.51
CA GLU A 68 -0.61 14.08 -2.94
C GLU A 68 0.59 13.29 -3.46
N LEU A 69 1.72 13.28 -2.73
CA LEU A 69 2.90 12.49 -3.06
C LEU A 69 2.61 10.97 -3.11
N LEU A 70 1.82 10.45 -2.16
CA LEU A 70 1.37 9.05 -2.17
C LEU A 70 0.50 8.73 -3.38
N CYS A 71 -0.38 9.65 -3.80
CA CYS A 71 -1.19 9.47 -5.01
C CYS A 71 -0.33 9.53 -6.28
N GLN A 72 0.60 10.48 -6.36
CA GLN A 72 1.54 10.57 -7.47
C GLN A 72 2.35 9.28 -7.60
N ALA A 73 2.78 8.69 -6.48
CA ALA A 73 3.47 7.41 -6.47
C ALA A 73 2.59 6.24 -6.94
N ASP A 74 1.32 6.20 -6.54
CA ASP A 74 0.32 5.25 -7.07
C ASP A 74 0.25 5.37 -8.61
N VAL A 75 -0.04 6.57 -9.11
CA VAL A 75 -0.18 6.83 -10.56
C VAL A 75 1.10 6.47 -11.32
N ALA A 76 2.28 6.84 -10.82
CA ALA A 76 3.56 6.50 -11.43
C ALA A 76 3.75 4.98 -11.57
N LEU A 77 3.43 4.21 -10.52
CA LEU A 77 3.55 2.76 -10.54
C LEU A 77 2.51 2.06 -11.42
N THR A 78 1.33 2.64 -11.63
CA THR A 78 0.34 2.07 -12.57
C THR A 78 0.84 2.01 -14.03
N LYS A 79 1.86 2.80 -14.38
CA LYS A 79 2.50 2.78 -15.71
C LYS A 79 3.44 1.59 -15.92
N VAL A 80 3.75 0.83 -14.87
CA VAL A 80 4.58 -0.37 -14.94
C VAL A 80 3.74 -1.54 -15.46
N THR A 81 3.65 -1.68 -16.79
CA THR A 81 2.78 -2.68 -17.42
C THR A 81 3.38 -4.09 -17.44
N ARG A 82 4.68 -4.23 -17.72
CA ARG A 82 5.35 -5.54 -17.95
C ARG A 82 5.34 -6.46 -16.73
N CYS A 83 5.46 -5.92 -15.52
CA CYS A 83 5.47 -6.66 -14.25
C CYS A 83 4.40 -6.16 -13.30
N ARG A 84 3.27 -5.69 -13.84
CA ARG A 84 2.18 -5.09 -13.09
C ARG A 84 1.76 -5.91 -11.87
N GLU A 85 1.60 -7.22 -12.02
CA GLU A 85 1.15 -8.13 -10.95
C GLU A 85 2.07 -8.11 -9.72
N ILE A 86 3.37 -7.86 -9.93
CA ILE A 86 4.35 -7.78 -8.84
C ILE A 86 4.17 -6.49 -8.02
N TYR A 87 3.76 -5.40 -8.69
CA TYR A 87 3.58 -4.08 -8.08
C TYR A 87 2.16 -3.84 -7.56
N GLU A 88 1.19 -4.67 -7.95
CA GLU A 88 -0.22 -4.50 -7.60
C GLU A 88 -0.49 -4.42 -6.09
N PRO A 89 0.14 -5.25 -5.22
CA PRO A 89 -0.04 -5.11 -3.77
C PRO A 89 0.43 -3.76 -3.24
N LEU A 90 1.54 -3.23 -3.77
CA LEU A 90 2.09 -1.94 -3.39
C LEU A 90 1.16 -0.80 -3.85
N VAL A 91 0.73 -0.83 -5.11
CA VAL A 91 -0.24 0.10 -5.71
C VAL A 91 -1.54 0.15 -4.90
N LEU A 92 -2.10 -1.01 -4.55
CA LEU A 92 -3.34 -1.09 -3.77
C LEU A 92 -3.19 -0.45 -2.38
N ASN A 93 -2.07 -0.67 -1.71
CA ASN A 93 -1.83 -0.09 -0.39
C ASN A 93 -1.54 1.41 -0.45
N LEU A 94 -0.84 1.90 -1.47
CA LEU A 94 -0.71 3.34 -1.71
C LEU A 94 -2.10 3.99 -1.91
N LYS A 95 -2.96 3.36 -2.72
CA LYS A 95 -4.34 3.81 -2.94
C LYS A 95 -5.16 3.93 -1.67
N ARG A 96 -5.06 2.93 -0.80
CA ARG A 96 -5.70 2.96 0.53
C ARG A 96 -5.13 4.05 1.43
N LEU A 97 -3.84 4.37 1.33
CA LEU A 97 -3.21 5.41 2.14
C LEU A 97 -3.57 6.83 1.71
N HIS A 98 -3.63 7.12 0.41
CA HIS A 98 -3.94 8.47 -0.05
C HIS A 98 -5.43 8.77 -0.13
N GLY A 99 -6.29 7.78 -0.43
CA GLY A 99 -7.75 7.94 -0.48
C GLY A 99 -8.30 8.91 -1.54
N ARG A 100 -7.43 9.57 -2.31
CA ARG A 100 -7.76 10.51 -3.40
C ARG A 100 -8.33 9.79 -4.64
N LYS A 101 -9.20 10.47 -5.38
CA LYS A 101 -9.70 10.03 -6.69
C LYS A 101 -8.69 10.28 -7.81
N SER A 102 -7.94 11.37 -7.72
CA SER A 102 -6.92 11.80 -8.66
C SER A 102 -5.90 12.70 -7.96
N CYS A 103 -4.75 12.87 -8.62
CA CYS A 103 -3.67 13.79 -8.27
C CYS A 103 -3.06 14.31 -9.56
N PHE A 104 -2.31 15.40 -9.45
CA PHE A 104 -1.53 15.93 -10.56
C PHE A 104 -0.15 15.27 -10.56
N LEU A 105 0.25 14.67 -11.68
CA LEU A 105 1.59 14.13 -11.90
C LEU A 105 2.08 14.60 -13.26
N SER A 106 3.17 15.38 -13.27
CA SER A 106 3.86 15.74 -14.50
C SER A 106 4.61 14.53 -15.05
N ASP A 107 4.63 14.36 -16.37
CA ASP A 107 5.38 13.34 -17.10
C ASP A 107 6.64 13.90 -17.78
N GLU A 108 7.01 15.15 -17.50
CA GLU A 108 8.19 15.80 -18.08
C GLU A 108 9.51 15.11 -17.70
N ASN A 109 9.58 14.58 -16.47
CA ASN A 109 10.77 13.91 -15.96
C ASN A 109 10.43 12.47 -15.56
N GLU A 110 11.29 11.53 -15.98
CA GLU A 110 11.16 10.12 -15.63
C GLU A 110 12.45 9.56 -15.05
N ILE A 111 12.30 8.68 -14.06
CA ILE A 111 13.38 7.96 -13.40
C ILE A 111 13.18 6.44 -13.52
N TYR A 112 14.28 5.68 -13.45
CA TYR A 112 14.21 4.22 -13.43
C TYR A 112 13.60 3.68 -12.13
N LEU A 113 12.90 2.55 -12.21
CA LEU A 113 12.28 1.91 -11.04
C LEU A 113 13.28 1.61 -9.91
N ARG A 114 14.52 1.23 -10.23
CA ARG A 114 15.59 1.06 -9.23
C ARG A 114 15.91 2.30 -8.42
N HIS A 115 15.60 3.49 -8.91
CA HIS A 115 15.79 4.75 -8.19
C HIS A 115 14.49 5.22 -7.54
N PHE A 116 13.36 4.96 -8.20
CA PHE A 116 12.04 5.28 -7.68
C PHE A 116 11.71 4.52 -6.40
N LEU A 117 11.89 3.20 -6.35
CA LEU A 117 11.50 2.40 -5.20
C LEU A 117 12.26 2.74 -3.92
N PRO A 118 13.61 2.91 -3.92
CA PRO A 118 14.31 3.39 -2.75
C PRO A 118 13.82 4.77 -2.26
N ALA A 119 13.52 5.69 -3.19
CA ALA A 119 13.01 7.02 -2.83
C ALA A 119 11.63 6.93 -2.15
N LEU A 120 10.72 6.14 -2.72
CA LEU A 120 9.41 5.87 -2.13
C LEU A 120 9.54 5.16 -0.76
N GLY A 121 10.49 4.24 -0.62
CA GLY A 121 10.79 3.55 0.63
C GLY A 121 11.23 4.53 1.73
N ASN A 122 12.16 5.43 1.41
CA ASN A 122 12.61 6.46 2.35
C ASN A 122 11.47 7.40 2.78
N PHE A 123 10.65 7.83 1.83
CA PHE A 123 9.49 8.68 2.09
C PHE A 123 8.48 8.00 3.03
N THR A 124 8.07 6.77 2.71
CA THR A 124 7.09 5.99 3.49
C THR A 124 7.63 5.60 4.86
N GLN A 125 8.93 5.30 4.98
CA GLN A 125 9.61 5.11 6.26
C GLN A 125 9.58 6.37 7.13
N GLY A 126 9.77 7.55 6.52
CA GLY A 126 9.61 8.85 7.18
C GLY A 126 8.20 9.07 7.69
N LEU A 127 7.18 8.81 6.86
CA LEU A 127 5.77 8.87 7.24
C LEU A 127 5.45 7.96 8.42
N TYR A 128 5.94 6.71 8.38
CA TYR A 128 5.71 5.74 9.44
C TYR A 128 6.28 6.21 10.78
N ARG A 129 7.47 6.81 10.78
CA ARG A 129 8.09 7.37 11.99
C ARG A 129 7.31 8.56 12.54
N ARG A 130 6.86 9.48 11.67
CA ARG A 130 6.05 10.64 12.07
C ARG A 130 4.68 10.26 12.65
N ARG A 131 4.10 9.15 12.19
CA ARG A 131 2.79 8.64 12.65
C ARG A 131 2.87 7.59 13.76
N GLY A 132 4.07 7.20 14.20
CA GLY A 132 4.25 6.35 15.36
C GLY A 132 3.65 6.98 16.61
N PRO A 133 3.39 6.22 17.69
CA PRO A 133 3.00 6.82 18.96
C PRO A 133 4.03 7.90 19.28
N SER A 134 3.57 9.15 19.36
CA SER A 134 4.40 10.28 19.77
C SER A 134 5.15 9.82 21.02
N ALA A 135 6.46 9.70 20.94
CA ALA A 135 7.26 9.49 22.13
C ALA A 135 7.04 10.76 22.96
N ALA A 136 6.13 10.69 23.92
CA ALA A 136 5.88 11.75 24.88
C ALA A 136 7.23 12.17 25.46
N GLN A 137 7.54 13.46 25.32
CA GLN A 137 8.44 14.19 26.20
C GLN A 137 7.63 15.31 26.81
#